data_AF-A0A2N2TSV5-F1
#
_entry.id   AF-A0A2N2TSV5-F1
#
_cell.length_a   1.000
_cell.length_b   1.000
_cell.length_c   1.000
_cell.angle_alpha   90.00
_cell.angle_beta   90.00
_cell.angle_gamma   90.00
#
_symmetry.space_group_name_H-M   'P 1'
#
loop_
_entity.id
_entity.type
_entity.pdbx_description
1 polymer ?
#
loop_
_entity_poly.entity_id
_entity_poly.type
_entity_poly.pdbx_seq_one_letter_code
_entity_poly.pdbx_strand_id
1 'polypeptide(L)' 'MKKALLILSTALLASVAVAQHSDKEVQEDIQRHRAMAAAHEGAAKCLEAGKGEKVCMAELQAACKGLALGKYCGMRHAH' A
#
# COMPACT_ATOMS: atom_id res chain seq x y z
N MET A 1 -21.68 -41.09 20.22
CA MET A 1 -21.80 -40.00 21.22
C MET A 1 -20.52 -39.16 21.34
N LYS A 2 -19.40 -39.68 21.89
CA LYS A 2 -18.16 -38.89 22.12
C LYS A 2 -17.46 -38.38 20.83
N LYS A 3 -17.48 -39.15 19.74
CA LYS A 3 -16.89 -38.74 18.44
C LYS A 3 -17.70 -37.66 17.72
N ALA A 4 -19.03 -37.67 17.85
CA ALA A 4 -19.90 -36.63 17.30
C ALA A 4 -19.75 -35.30 18.05
N LEU A 5 -19.53 -35.38 19.38
CA LEU A 5 -19.26 -34.21 20.20
C LEU A 5 -17.90 -33.56 19.87
N LEU A 6 -16.89 -34.35 19.48
CA LEU A 6 -15.57 -33.82 19.07
C LEU A 6 -15.58 -33.11 17.71
N ILE A 7 -16.46 -33.51 16.78
CA ILE A 7 -16.55 -32.90 15.43
C ILE A 7 -17.37 -31.59 15.47
N LEU A 8 -18.31 -31.46 16.40
CA LEU A 8 -19.13 -30.24 16.52
C LEU A 8 -18.34 -29.07 17.13
N SER A 9 -17.30 -29.35 17.93
CA SER A 9 -16.47 -28.34 18.59
C SER A 9 -15.50 -27.61 17.65
N THR A 10 -15.07 -28.23 16.55
CA THR A 10 -14.11 -27.63 15.61
C THR A 10 -14.77 -26.71 14.58
N ALA A 11 -16.08 -26.79 14.39
CA ALA A 11 -16.82 -25.96 13.44
C ALA A 11 -17.08 -24.52 13.96
N LEU A 12 -17.04 -24.29 15.28
CA LEU A 12 -17.33 -22.98 15.88
C LEU A 12 -16.17 -21.97 15.85
N LEU A 13 -14.96 -22.40 15.48
CA LEU A 13 -13.76 -21.54 15.47
C LEU A 13 -13.50 -20.87 14.12
N ALA A 14 -14.32 -21.11 13.10
CA ALA A 14 -14.09 -20.61 11.74
C ALA A 14 -14.68 -19.21 11.45
N SER A 15 -15.29 -18.54 12.44
CA SER A 15 -16.18 -17.39 12.18
C SER A 15 -15.63 -15.99 12.49
N VAL A 16 -14.34 -15.79 12.82
CA VAL A 16 -13.84 -14.46 13.25
C VAL A 16 -12.59 -14.01 12.48
N ALA A 17 -12.71 -13.81 11.17
CA ALA A 17 -11.69 -13.07 10.43
C ALA A 17 -12.28 -12.33 9.21
N VAL A 18 -13.25 -11.46 9.45
CA VAL A 18 -13.59 -10.40 8.48
C VAL A 18 -13.11 -9.08 9.07
N ALA A 19 -11.80 -8.85 9.03
CA ALA A 19 -11.25 -7.53 9.29
C ALA A 19 -11.56 -6.65 8.07
N GLN A 20 -12.73 -6.01 8.06
CA GLN A 20 -12.97 -4.88 7.17
C GLN A 20 -12.26 -3.67 7.78
N HIS A 21 -11.51 -2.92 6.96
CA HIS A 21 -10.98 -1.63 7.39
C HIS A 21 -12.14 -0.78 7.92
N SER A 22 -11.94 -0.17 9.09
CA SER A 22 -12.83 0.87 9.59
C SER A 22 -12.87 2.04 8.61
N ASP A 23 -13.95 2.82 8.64
CA ASP A 23 -14.06 4.03 7.83
C ASP A 23 -12.86 4.96 8.01
N LYS A 24 -12.30 5.00 9.23
CA LYS A 24 -11.09 5.78 9.54
C LYS A 24 -9.88 5.27 8.77
N GLU A 25 -9.61 3.97 8.79
CA GLU A 25 -8.49 3.38 8.05
C GLU A 25 -8.67 3.57 6.54
N VAL A 26 -9.91 3.47 6.03
CA VAL A 26 -10.20 3.77 4.61
C VAL A 26 -9.85 5.22 4.27
N GLN A 27 -10.20 6.19 5.12
CA GLN A 27 -9.84 7.59 4.89
C GLN A 27 -8.34 7.82 4.92
N GLU A 28 -7.62 7.22 5.89
CA GLU A 28 -6.15 7.30 5.97
C GLU A 28 -5.49 6.69 4.73
N ASP A 29 -6.00 5.57 4.25
CA ASP A 29 -5.59 4.94 3.00
C ASP A 29 -5.80 5.87 1.81
N ILE A 30 -6.97 6.48 1.66
CA ILE A 30 -7.25 7.42 0.57
C ILE A 30 -6.23 8.56 0.57
N GLN A 31 -5.93 9.15 1.73
CA GLN A 31 -4.94 10.24 1.81
C GLN A 31 -3.55 9.76 1.44
N ARG A 32 -3.12 8.60 1.95
CA ARG A 32 -1.82 8.00 1.61
C ARG A 32 -1.68 7.77 0.11
N HIS A 33 -2.68 7.16 -0.53
CA HIS A 33 -2.64 6.86 -1.97
C HIS A 33 -2.64 8.14 -2.82
N ARG A 34 -3.38 9.18 -2.41
CA ARG A 34 -3.34 10.49 -3.09
C ARG A 34 -1.96 11.14 -2.99
N ALA A 35 -1.32 11.06 -1.82
CA ALA A 35 0.04 11.58 -1.65
C ALA A 35 1.07 10.82 -2.49
N MET A 36 0.95 9.49 -2.59
CA MET A 36 1.77 8.68 -3.51
C MET A 36 1.56 9.09 -4.98
N ALA A 37 0.31 9.30 -5.40
CA ALA A 37 0.01 9.73 -6.76
C ALA A 37 0.66 11.08 -7.10
N ALA A 38 0.59 12.05 -6.18
CA ALA A 38 1.24 13.34 -6.35
C ALA A 38 2.77 13.23 -6.44
N ALA A 39 3.40 12.34 -5.66
CA ALA A 39 4.83 12.09 -5.75
C ALA A 39 5.24 11.51 -7.11
N HIS A 40 4.47 10.55 -7.63
CA HIS A 40 4.71 9.96 -8.96
C HIS A 40 4.45 10.95 -10.10
N GLU A 41 3.40 11.77 -10.02
CA GLU A 41 3.15 12.86 -10.98
C GLU A 41 4.30 13.88 -10.97
N GLY A 42 4.83 14.23 -9.79
CA GLY A 42 6.03 15.07 -9.66
C GLY A 42 7.25 14.48 -10.36
N ALA A 43 7.48 13.17 -10.21
CA ALA A 43 8.56 12.48 -10.90
C ALA A 43 8.37 12.51 -12.43
N ALA A 44 7.14 12.30 -12.92
CA ALA A 44 6.82 12.40 -14.35
C ALA A 44 7.10 13.80 -14.91
N LYS A 45 6.67 14.86 -14.21
CA LYS A 45 6.94 16.26 -14.60
C LYS A 45 8.43 16.59 -14.58
N CYS A 46 9.18 16.05 -13.60
CA CYS A 46 10.64 16.19 -13.56
C CYS A 46 11.30 15.58 -14.81
N LEU A 47 10.83 14.40 -15.25
CA LEU A 47 11.32 13.74 -16.46
C LEU A 47 10.93 14.52 -17.72
N GLU A 48 9.69 15.00 -17.81
CA GLU A 48 9.20 15.86 -18.89
C GLU A 48 10.05 17.13 -19.04
N ALA A 49 10.52 17.70 -17.93
CA ALA A 49 11.43 18.85 -17.91
C ALA A 49 12.89 18.52 -18.29
N GLY A 50 13.21 17.26 -18.61
CA GLY A 50 14.53 16.85 -19.08
C GLY A 50 15.62 16.82 -18.00
N LYS A 51 15.27 16.83 -16.70
CA LYS A 51 16.24 16.86 -15.60
C LYS A 51 17.06 15.57 -15.42
N GLY A 52 16.66 14.50 -16.11
CA GLY A 52 17.31 13.20 -16.07
C GLY A 52 16.85 12.30 -14.92
N GLU A 53 16.86 10.99 -15.17
CA GLU A 53 16.26 9.98 -14.30
C GLU A 53 16.82 10.02 -12.86
N LYS A 54 18.15 10.13 -12.70
CA LYS A 54 18.78 10.15 -11.37
C LYS A 54 18.25 11.27 -10.47
N VAL A 55 18.04 12.45 -11.02
CA VAL A 55 17.51 13.61 -10.28
C VAL A 55 16.06 13.35 -9.92
N CYS A 56 15.24 12.95 -10.89
CA CYS A 56 13.81 12.72 -10.68
C CYS A 56 13.52 11.57 -9.72
N MET A 57 14.34 10.52 -9.72
CA MET A 57 14.23 9.42 -8.75
C MET A 57 14.64 9.83 -7.33
N ALA A 58 15.56 10.79 -7.18
CA ALA A 58 15.89 11.35 -5.88
C ALA A 58 14.77 12.25 -5.34
N GLU A 59 14.19 13.10 -6.20
CA GLU A 59 13.01 13.91 -5.87
C GLU A 59 11.81 13.02 -5.47
N LEU A 60 11.55 11.94 -6.21
CA LEU A 60 10.52 10.94 -5.89
C LEU A 60 10.75 10.29 -4.51
N GLN A 61 11.98 9.87 -4.22
CA GLN A 61 12.32 9.26 -2.92
C GLN A 61 12.10 10.23 -1.76
N ALA A 62 12.44 11.50 -1.94
CA ALA A 62 12.20 12.53 -0.93
C ALA A 62 10.71 12.75 -0.71
N ALA A 63 9.93 12.88 -1.78
CA ALA A 63 8.48 13.13 -1.72
C ALA A 63 7.69 11.93 -1.17
N CYS A 64 8.17 10.70 -1.40
CA CYS A 64 7.48 9.48 -1.00
C CYS A 64 7.96 8.88 0.33
N LYS A 65 8.93 9.51 1.01
CA LYS A 65 9.47 9.00 2.28
C LYS A 65 8.38 8.88 3.34
N GLY A 66 8.15 7.65 3.81
CA GLY A 66 7.12 7.35 4.81
C GLY A 66 5.72 7.11 4.24
N LEU A 67 5.51 7.24 2.92
CA LEU A 67 4.23 6.97 2.26
C LEU A 67 4.14 5.54 1.70
N ALA A 68 5.24 5.03 1.14
CA ALA A 68 5.28 3.72 0.50
C ALA A 68 6.58 2.95 0.83
N LEU A 69 6.63 1.70 0.38
CA LEU A 69 7.75 0.80 0.59
C LEU A 69 8.80 0.92 -0.53
N GLY A 70 10.07 0.87 -0.14
CA GLY A 70 11.20 0.75 -1.05
C GLY A 70 11.62 2.03 -1.79
N LYS A 71 12.70 1.92 -2.56
CA LYS A 71 13.34 3.04 -3.28
C LYS A 71 12.46 3.68 -4.36
N TYR A 72 11.51 2.91 -4.91
CA TYR A 72 10.69 3.31 -6.06
C TYR A 72 9.23 3.58 -5.66
N CYS A 73 8.99 3.95 -4.39
CA CYS A 73 7.68 4.37 -3.91
C CYS A 73 6.56 3.35 -4.23
N GLY A 74 6.81 2.06 -3.95
CA GLY A 74 5.88 0.96 -4.23
C GLY A 74 5.80 0.47 -5.68
N MET A 75 6.44 1.14 -6.64
CA MET A 75 6.50 0.64 -8.03
C MET A 75 7.68 -0.28 -8.26
N ARG A 76 7.56 -1.15 -9.26
CA ARG A 76 8.71 -1.86 -9.80
C ARG A 76 9.50 -0.91 -10.68
N HIS A 77 10.81 -1.03 -10.61
CA HIS A 77 11.68 -0.35 -11.57
C HIS A 77 11.46 -0.96 -12.96
N ALA A 78 11.03 -0.15 -13.92
CA ALA A 78 10.80 -0.55 -15.30
C ALA A 78 11.56 0.42 -16.23
N HIS A 79 12.29 -0.14 -17.19
CA HIS A 79 13.03 0.58 -18.23
C HIS A 79 12.51 0.17 -19.61
#